data_AF-A0A1B8Y2V7-F1
#
_entry.id   AF-A0A1B8Y2V7-F1
#
_cell.length_a   1.000
_cell.length_b   1.000
_cell.length_c   1.000
_cell.angle_alpha   90.00
_cell.angle_beta   90.00
_cell.angle_gamma   90.00
#
_symmetry.space_group_name_H-M   'P 1'
#
loop_
_entity.id
_entity.type
_entity.pdbx_description
1 polymer ?
#
loop_
_entity_poly.entity_id
_entity_poly.type
_entity_poly.pdbx_seq_one_letter_code
_entity_poly.pdbx_strand_id
1 'polypeptide(L)'
;MEGTIYNALSQTLTHNYTINANGWNSPWERRALLQEFKAKKIQVALIQETHYKTNQIPKFYDKYDSTIIHSPPSPPQSTKIRGAAIALANNLQLEIRAANTDPQGNDTFLKGKLNSLTYTFASIYLPGTEQTDIMNKIHDLLLLFAEGMLIVGGDSNTPLEPKLDCSSGTSSLPFKQIKRLKQQLHWLQLLDSWRILHPQDKNGSFYSHSHDTYDSTQKAAIGAITWPDHAPVG
;
A
#
# COMPACT_ATOMS: atom_id res chain seq x y z
N MET A 1 25.00 -12.26 21.93
CA MET A 1 23.64 -12.48 21.39
C MET A 1 22.91 -11.16 21.17
N GLU A 2 22.93 -10.21 22.10
CA GLU A 2 22.26 -8.90 21.95
C GLU A 2 22.78 -8.05 20.77
N GLY A 3 24.09 -8.05 20.50
CA GLY A 3 24.68 -7.29 19.37
C GLY A 3 24.28 -7.80 17.98
N THR A 4 23.94 -9.08 17.84
CA THR A 4 23.49 -9.67 16.56
C THR A 4 22.02 -9.32 16.29
N ILE A 5 21.19 -9.27 17.33
CA ILE A 5 19.78 -8.87 17.24
C ILE A 5 19.68 -7.37 16.94
N TYR A 6 20.50 -6.52 17.58
CA TYR A 6 20.53 -5.09 17.28
C TYR A 6 20.98 -4.78 15.84
N ASN A 7 21.96 -5.52 15.31
CA ASN A 7 22.37 -5.41 13.90
C ASN A 7 21.30 -5.94 12.93
N ALA A 8 20.56 -6.99 13.30
CA ALA A 8 19.44 -7.47 12.47
C ALA A 8 18.30 -6.43 12.41
N LEU A 9 17.98 -5.79 13.54
CA LEU A 9 16.95 -4.73 13.63
C LEU A 9 17.38 -3.40 13.01
N SER A 10 18.69 -3.11 12.90
CA SER A 10 19.18 -1.93 12.17
C SER A 10 19.21 -2.14 10.65
N GLN A 11 19.07 -3.40 10.20
CA GLN A 11 19.12 -3.81 8.79
C GLN A 11 17.75 -4.14 8.19
N THR A 12 16.68 -4.11 9.00
CA THR A 12 15.29 -4.23 8.55
C THR A 12 14.78 -2.93 7.92
N LEU A 13 13.83 -3.05 6.98
CA LEU A 13 13.11 -1.89 6.46
C LEU A 13 12.38 -1.18 7.58
N THR A 14 12.63 0.11 7.72
CA THR A 14 12.12 0.92 8.84
C THR A 14 11.26 2.09 8.38
N HIS A 15 11.35 2.46 7.10
CA HIS A 15 10.64 3.61 6.54
C HIS A 15 9.84 3.16 5.30
N ASN A 16 8.68 2.57 5.56
CA ASN A 16 7.70 2.24 4.52
C ASN A 16 6.59 3.29 4.55
N TYR A 17 5.98 3.52 3.39
CA TYR A 17 4.97 4.56 3.23
C TYR A 17 3.84 4.06 2.36
N THR A 18 2.61 4.50 2.59
CA THR A 18 1.48 4.20 1.71
C THR A 18 0.59 5.41 1.50
N ILE A 19 0.14 5.61 0.26
CA ILE A 19 -0.61 6.80 -0.14
C ILE A 19 -1.52 6.56 -1.34
N ASN A 20 -2.79 6.90 -1.18
CA ASN A 20 -3.66 7.23 -2.31
C ASN A 20 -3.23 8.59 -2.89
N ALA A 21 -2.71 8.57 -4.12
CA ALA A 21 -2.20 9.77 -4.77
C ALA A 21 -3.30 10.65 -5.37
N ASN A 22 -4.55 10.16 -5.49
CA ASN A 22 -5.68 10.81 -6.14
C ASN A 22 -5.30 11.48 -7.48
N GLY A 23 -4.54 10.74 -8.29
CA GLY A 23 -3.97 11.22 -9.53
C GLY A 23 -2.52 11.68 -9.40
N TRP A 24 -1.63 10.90 -10.00
CA TRP A 24 -0.19 11.17 -10.03
C TRP A 24 0.27 11.64 -11.43
N ASN A 25 -0.61 12.33 -12.14
CA ASN A 25 -0.49 12.57 -13.58
C ASN A 25 0.31 13.83 -13.95
N SER A 26 0.28 14.88 -13.14
CA SER A 26 1.02 16.08 -13.46
C SER A 26 2.51 15.94 -13.10
N PRO A 27 3.44 16.53 -13.87
CA PRO A 27 4.84 16.55 -13.50
C PRO A 27 5.13 17.23 -12.15
N TRP A 28 4.27 18.17 -11.73
CA TRP A 28 4.45 18.91 -10.49
C TRP A 28 4.04 18.07 -9.27
N GLU A 29 2.90 17.37 -9.31
CA GLU A 29 2.47 16.42 -8.26
C GLU A 29 3.51 15.31 -8.09
N ARG A 30 4.02 14.79 -9.22
CA ARG A 30 5.11 13.81 -9.21
C ARG A 30 6.34 14.30 -8.50
N ARG A 31 6.78 15.51 -8.82
CA ARG A 31 7.96 16.09 -8.18
C ARG A 31 7.74 16.30 -6.68
N ALA A 32 6.59 16.86 -6.29
CA ALA A 32 6.29 17.14 -4.90
C ALA A 32 6.31 15.86 -4.05
N LEU A 33 5.61 14.81 -4.49
CA LEU A 33 5.55 13.54 -3.76
C LEU A 33 6.92 12.86 -3.67
N LEU A 34 7.71 12.85 -4.75
CA LEU A 34 9.06 12.26 -4.71
C LEU A 34 10.04 13.07 -3.84
N GLN A 35 9.91 14.41 -3.81
CA GLN A 35 10.70 15.25 -2.91
C GLN A 35 10.33 14.99 -1.44
N GLU A 36 9.05 14.76 -1.16
CA GLU A 36 8.58 14.40 0.17
C GLU A 36 9.15 13.04 0.61
N PHE A 37 9.11 12.03 -0.26
CA PHE A 37 9.72 10.72 0.01
C PHE A 37 11.20 10.85 0.34
N LYS A 38 11.93 11.68 -0.41
CA LYS A 38 13.35 11.95 -0.16
C LYS A 38 13.57 12.67 1.19
N ALA A 39 12.77 13.69 1.50
CA ALA A 39 12.86 14.44 2.75
C ALA A 39 12.59 13.55 3.97
N LYS A 40 11.57 12.68 3.87
CA LYS A 40 11.18 11.70 4.89
C LYS A 40 12.04 10.42 4.89
N LYS A 41 13.01 10.30 3.97
CA LYS A 41 13.88 9.12 3.80
C LYS A 41 13.09 7.81 3.63
N ILE A 42 11.97 7.89 2.92
CA ILE A 42 11.14 6.73 2.60
C ILE A 42 11.94 5.76 1.73
N GLN A 43 11.98 4.50 2.14
CA GLN A 43 12.70 3.44 1.42
C GLN A 43 11.79 2.73 0.42
N VAL A 44 10.52 2.51 0.81
CA VAL A 44 9.48 1.90 -0.03
C VAL A 44 8.19 2.69 0.14
N ALA A 45 7.57 3.10 -0.98
CA ALA A 45 6.26 3.73 -1.00
C ALA A 45 5.26 2.90 -1.83
N LEU A 46 4.10 2.60 -1.24
CA LEU A 46 2.99 1.86 -1.84
C LEU A 46 1.91 2.88 -2.25
N ILE A 47 1.69 3.03 -3.54
CA ILE A 47 0.93 4.16 -4.09
C ILE A 47 -0.32 3.62 -4.80
N GLN A 48 -1.48 4.17 -4.47
CA GLN A 48 -2.78 3.87 -5.10
C GLN A 48 -3.28 5.07 -5.91
N GLU A 49 -4.28 4.86 -6.77
CA GLU A 49 -4.91 5.90 -7.61
C GLU A 49 -3.91 6.76 -8.41
N THR A 50 -2.90 6.13 -9.00
CA THR A 50 -1.92 6.85 -9.82
C THR A 50 -2.53 7.48 -11.08
N HIS A 51 -3.63 6.89 -11.59
CA HIS A 51 -4.44 7.41 -12.69
C HIS A 51 -3.69 7.58 -14.02
N TYR A 52 -2.60 6.82 -14.24
CA TYR A 52 -1.82 6.90 -15.46
C TYR A 52 -2.62 6.50 -16.70
N LYS A 53 -2.48 7.28 -17.78
CA LYS A 53 -2.90 6.83 -19.11
C LYS A 53 -1.89 5.82 -19.64
N THR A 54 -2.37 4.76 -20.29
CA THR A 54 -1.55 3.66 -20.82
C THR A 54 -0.46 4.13 -21.80
N ASN A 55 -0.69 5.23 -22.52
CA ASN A 55 0.27 5.82 -23.47
C ASN A 55 1.09 6.99 -22.89
N GLN A 56 0.91 7.31 -21.60
CA GLN A 56 1.61 8.38 -20.89
C GLN A 56 2.13 7.90 -19.54
N ILE A 57 2.60 6.65 -19.46
CA ILE A 57 3.41 6.19 -18.35
C ILE A 57 4.58 7.18 -18.21
N PRO A 58 4.69 7.92 -17.10
CA PRO A 58 5.76 8.86 -16.93
C PRO A 58 7.07 8.09 -16.93
N LYS A 59 8.01 8.51 -17.78
CA LYS A 59 9.39 8.11 -17.59
C LYS A 59 9.87 8.82 -16.34
N PHE A 60 9.95 8.08 -15.25
CA PHE A 60 10.65 8.51 -14.05
C PHE A 60 12.14 8.43 -14.36
N TYR A 61 12.62 9.43 -15.09
CA TYR A 61 14.05 9.59 -15.28
C TYR A 61 14.70 9.71 -13.90
N ASP A 62 15.88 9.12 -13.78
CA ASP A 62 16.81 8.96 -12.65
C ASP A 62 17.03 10.18 -11.72
N LYS A 63 16.36 11.31 -11.99
CA LYS A 63 16.49 12.59 -11.31
C LYS A 63 16.01 12.58 -9.84
N TYR A 64 15.21 11.60 -9.44
CA TYR A 64 14.59 11.58 -8.11
C TYR A 64 15.00 10.37 -7.26
N ASP A 65 16.06 9.67 -7.65
CA ASP A 65 16.62 8.55 -6.90
C ASP A 65 15.55 7.50 -6.54
N SER A 66 14.64 7.16 -7.45
CA SER A 66 13.60 6.17 -7.18
C SER A 66 13.29 5.26 -8.37
N THR A 67 13.22 3.95 -8.11
CA THR A 67 12.76 2.93 -9.05
C THR A 67 11.27 2.68 -8.83
N ILE A 68 10.46 2.81 -9.88
CA ILE A 68 9.00 2.68 -9.78
C ILE A 68 8.53 1.48 -10.59
N ILE A 69 7.86 0.56 -9.91
CA ILE A 69 7.13 -0.56 -10.50
C ILE A 69 5.66 -0.20 -10.43
N HIS A 70 4.95 -0.36 -11.53
CA HIS A 70 3.56 0.07 -11.63
C HIS A 70 2.73 -0.91 -12.45
N SER A 71 1.44 -0.96 -12.16
CA SER A 71 0.44 -1.67 -12.95
C SER A 71 -0.28 -0.69 -13.88
N PRO A 72 0.16 -0.54 -15.14
CA PRO A 72 -0.57 0.28 -16.10
C PRO A 72 -1.81 -0.48 -16.62
N PRO A 73 -2.95 0.21 -16.80
CA PRO A 73 -4.17 -0.44 -17.28
C PRO A 73 -4.03 -0.96 -18.73
N SER A 74 -4.27 -2.26 -18.94
CA SER A 74 -4.27 -2.99 -20.21
C SER A 74 -5.51 -3.90 -20.32
N PRO A 75 -6.39 -3.75 -21.34
CA PRO A 75 -6.30 -2.80 -22.45
C PRO A 75 -6.44 -1.34 -21.99
N PRO A 76 -6.03 -0.37 -22.83
CA PRO A 76 -6.11 1.04 -22.49
C PRO A 76 -7.51 1.44 -22.04
N GLN A 77 -7.63 1.92 -20.80
CA GLN A 77 -8.89 2.44 -20.28
C GLN A 77 -9.03 3.92 -20.68
N SER A 78 -10.20 4.31 -21.17
CA SER A 78 -10.52 5.70 -21.53
C SER A 78 -10.64 6.60 -20.29
N THR A 79 -10.91 6.00 -19.13
CA THR A 79 -11.16 6.67 -17.86
C THR A 79 -9.99 6.47 -16.89
N LYS A 80 -9.55 7.58 -16.27
CA LYS A 80 -8.40 7.67 -15.35
C LYS A 80 -8.82 7.30 -13.92
N ILE A 81 -9.17 6.05 -13.64
CA ILE A 81 -9.82 5.70 -12.36
C ILE A 81 -9.04 4.72 -11.47
N ARG A 82 -7.94 4.15 -11.97
CA ARG A 82 -7.20 3.09 -11.25
C ARG A 82 -5.70 3.24 -11.43
N GLY A 83 -4.94 2.46 -10.65
CA GLY A 83 -3.51 2.28 -10.82
C GLY A 83 -2.77 2.18 -9.49
N ALA A 84 -2.17 1.02 -9.24
CA ALA A 84 -1.25 0.78 -8.15
C ALA A 84 0.21 0.92 -8.63
N ALA A 85 1.09 1.38 -7.73
CA ALA A 85 2.52 1.44 -7.94
C ALA A 85 3.29 1.21 -6.65
N ILE A 86 4.55 0.82 -6.79
CA ILE A 86 5.54 0.69 -5.72
C ILE A 86 6.76 1.51 -6.13
N ALA A 87 7.13 2.50 -5.32
CA ALA A 87 8.37 3.26 -5.47
C ALA A 87 9.41 2.76 -4.47
N LEU A 88 10.63 2.54 -4.94
CA LEU A 88 11.78 2.13 -4.15
C LEU A 88 12.83 3.24 -4.20
N ALA A 89 13.41 3.62 -3.08
CA ALA A 89 14.56 4.51 -3.09
C ALA A 89 15.75 3.85 -3.80
N ASN A 90 16.48 4.59 -4.65
CA ASN A 90 17.60 4.04 -5.42
C ASN A 90 18.78 3.58 -4.55
N ASN A 91 18.90 4.13 -3.33
CA ASN A 91 19.90 3.69 -2.35
C ASN A 91 19.45 2.44 -1.56
N LEU A 92 18.21 1.99 -1.73
CA LEU A 92 17.75 0.73 -1.16
C LEU A 92 18.33 -0.44 -1.97
N GLN A 93 19.19 -1.23 -1.33
CA GLN A 93 19.81 -2.41 -1.94
C GLN A 93 18.86 -3.62 -1.93
N LEU A 94 17.61 -3.42 -2.39
CA LEU A 94 16.63 -4.48 -2.54
C LEU A 94 16.92 -5.24 -3.84
N GLU A 95 17.32 -6.49 -3.73
CA GLU A 95 17.46 -7.38 -4.87
C GLU A 95 16.07 -7.86 -5.31
N ILE A 96 15.55 -7.28 -6.39
CA ILE A 96 14.24 -7.62 -6.94
C ILE A 96 14.29 -9.05 -7.49
N ARG A 97 13.36 -9.91 -7.04
CA ARG A 97 13.25 -11.32 -7.45
C ARG A 97 12.09 -11.56 -8.40
N ALA A 98 10.94 -10.93 -8.13
CA ALA A 98 9.76 -11.04 -8.96
C ALA A 98 8.86 -9.82 -8.79
N ALA A 99 8.08 -9.50 -9.81
CA ALA A 99 7.01 -8.52 -9.74
C ALA A 99 5.77 -9.09 -10.44
N ASN A 100 4.59 -8.76 -9.93
CA ASN A 100 3.30 -9.08 -10.56
C ASN A 100 2.45 -7.82 -10.56
N THR A 101 1.82 -7.50 -11.68
CA THR A 101 1.05 -6.27 -11.85
C THR A 101 -0.27 -6.60 -12.49
N ASP A 102 -1.37 -6.15 -11.88
CA ASP A 102 -2.70 -6.37 -12.42
C ASP A 102 -2.97 -5.47 -13.63
N PRO A 103 -3.36 -6.04 -14.78
CA PRO A 103 -3.69 -5.25 -15.96
C PRO A 103 -4.85 -4.27 -15.77
N GLN A 104 -5.66 -4.37 -14.72
CA GLN A 104 -6.71 -3.37 -14.45
C GLN A 104 -6.28 -2.27 -13.48
N GLY A 105 -5.05 -2.35 -12.96
CA GLY A 105 -4.50 -1.36 -12.04
C GLY A 105 -4.99 -1.47 -10.60
N ASN A 106 -5.55 -2.62 -10.20
CA ASN A 106 -6.00 -2.84 -8.82
C ASN A 106 -4.85 -3.22 -7.89
N ASP A 107 -3.79 -3.86 -8.40
CA ASP A 107 -2.70 -4.33 -7.57
C ASP A 107 -1.33 -4.32 -8.27
N THR A 108 -0.30 -4.09 -7.47
CA THR A 108 1.11 -4.27 -7.84
C THR A 108 1.81 -4.98 -6.70
N PHE A 109 2.41 -6.13 -6.99
CA PHE A 109 3.22 -6.90 -6.06
C PHE A 109 4.69 -6.88 -6.46
N LEU A 110 5.54 -6.84 -5.45
CA LEU A 110 6.99 -6.90 -5.60
C LEU A 110 7.57 -7.84 -4.55
N LYS A 111 8.34 -8.83 -4.98
CA LYS A 111 9.14 -9.69 -4.11
C LYS A 111 10.60 -9.35 -4.29
N GLY A 112 11.32 -9.18 -3.19
CA GLY A 112 12.75 -8.90 -3.20
C GLY A 112 13.46 -9.35 -1.93
N LYS A 113 14.79 -9.30 -1.97
CA LYS A 113 15.66 -9.69 -0.86
C LYS A 113 16.51 -8.49 -0.41
N LEU A 114 16.50 -8.20 0.88
CA LEU A 114 17.32 -7.16 1.50
C LEU A 114 18.03 -7.76 2.71
N ASN A 115 19.37 -7.70 2.72
CA ASN A 115 20.20 -8.20 3.83
C ASN A 115 19.83 -9.62 4.29
N SER A 116 19.68 -10.53 3.32
CA SER A 116 19.26 -11.94 3.51
C SER A 116 17.80 -12.18 3.88
N LEU A 117 17.02 -11.15 4.18
CA LEU A 117 15.59 -11.25 4.46
C LEU A 117 14.78 -11.07 3.18
N THR A 118 13.82 -11.97 2.95
CA THR A 118 12.86 -11.85 1.84
C THR A 118 11.69 -10.98 2.28
N TYR A 119 11.30 -10.05 1.41
CA TYR A 119 10.14 -9.18 1.58
C TYR A 119 9.22 -9.32 0.37
N THR A 120 7.93 -9.27 0.64
CA THR A 120 6.89 -9.09 -0.37
C THR A 120 6.16 -7.78 -0.06
N PHE A 121 6.05 -6.91 -1.04
CA PHE A 121 5.29 -5.66 -0.98
C PHE A 121 4.07 -5.78 -1.88
N ALA A 122 2.94 -5.28 -1.42
CA ALA A 122 1.74 -5.16 -2.22
C ALA A 122 1.14 -3.76 -2.07
N SER A 123 0.96 -3.06 -3.19
CA SER A 123 0.11 -1.88 -3.28
C SER A 123 -1.24 -2.31 -3.86
N ILE A 124 -2.33 -2.10 -3.12
CA ILE A 124 -3.67 -2.58 -3.49
C ILE A 124 -4.67 -1.43 -3.49
N TYR A 125 -5.53 -1.40 -4.50
CA TYR A 125 -6.67 -0.51 -4.59
C TYR A 125 -7.95 -1.33 -4.76
N LEU A 126 -8.89 -1.16 -3.84
CA LEU A 126 -10.25 -1.72 -3.96
C LEU A 126 -11.20 -0.58 -4.36
N PRO A 127 -11.73 -0.58 -5.59
CA PRO A 127 -12.73 0.40 -6.00
C PRO A 127 -14.00 0.27 -5.16
N GLY A 128 -14.78 1.34 -4.99
CA GLY A 128 -16.04 1.29 -4.21
C GLY A 128 -17.12 0.33 -4.75
N THR A 129 -16.91 -0.26 -5.93
CA THR A 129 -17.71 -1.35 -6.50
C THR A 129 -16.83 -2.60 -6.65
N GLU A 130 -17.40 -3.80 -6.54
CA GLU A 130 -16.66 -5.07 -6.75
C GLU A 130 -15.56 -5.39 -5.72
N GLN A 131 -15.53 -4.69 -4.58
CA GLN A 131 -14.53 -4.82 -3.50
C GLN A 131 -14.27 -6.27 -3.10
N THR A 132 -15.35 -7.04 -2.89
CA THR A 132 -15.26 -8.45 -2.47
C THR A 132 -14.61 -9.34 -3.54
N ASP A 133 -14.97 -9.17 -4.81
CA ASP A 133 -14.46 -10.01 -5.89
C ASP A 133 -12.99 -9.72 -6.19
N ILE A 134 -12.62 -8.44 -6.18
CA ILE A 134 -11.24 -8.00 -6.35
C ILE A 134 -10.40 -8.50 -5.16
N MET A 135 -10.89 -8.35 -3.92
CA MET A 135 -10.15 -8.84 -2.76
C MET A 135 -10.01 -10.38 -2.75
N ASN A 136 -11.03 -11.14 -3.19
CA ASN A 136 -10.90 -12.59 -3.34
C ASN A 136 -9.76 -12.96 -4.31
N LYS A 137 -9.71 -12.31 -5.48
CA LYS A 137 -8.64 -12.53 -6.46
C LYS A 137 -7.26 -12.18 -5.87
N ILE A 138 -7.14 -11.01 -5.23
CA ILE A 138 -5.88 -10.55 -4.64
C ILE A 138 -5.42 -11.48 -3.52
N HIS A 139 -6.35 -11.94 -2.68
CA HIS A 139 -6.06 -12.89 -1.62
C HIS A 139 -5.44 -14.18 -2.17
N ASP A 140 -6.06 -14.79 -3.18
CA ASP A 140 -5.58 -16.03 -3.80
C ASP A 140 -4.22 -15.81 -4.48
N LEU A 141 -4.02 -14.67 -5.14
CA LEU A 141 -2.74 -14.32 -5.75
C LEU A 141 -1.63 -14.14 -4.71
N LEU A 142 -1.92 -13.47 -3.59
CA LEU A 142 -0.95 -13.26 -2.51
C LEU A 142 -0.58 -14.57 -1.82
N LEU A 143 -1.51 -15.50 -1.64
CA LEU A 143 -1.19 -16.83 -1.08
C LEU A 143 -0.18 -17.60 -1.94
N LEU A 144 -0.19 -17.39 -3.26
CA LEU A 144 0.74 -18.04 -4.19
C LEU A 144 2.04 -17.24 -4.39
N PHE A 145 1.94 -15.91 -4.38
CA PHE A 145 3.06 -15.03 -4.70
C PHE A 145 3.91 -14.68 -3.48
N ALA A 146 3.29 -14.44 -2.32
CA ALA A 146 3.98 -13.88 -1.16
C ALA A 146 5.00 -14.85 -0.55
N GLU A 147 6.12 -14.28 -0.12
CA GLU A 147 7.19 -14.99 0.56
C GLU A 147 7.91 -14.03 1.51
N GLY A 148 8.35 -14.55 2.66
CA GLY A 148 8.99 -13.76 3.69
C GLY A 148 8.03 -12.75 4.32
N MET A 149 8.52 -11.56 4.63
CA MET A 149 7.71 -10.54 5.29
C MET A 149 6.81 -9.82 4.29
N LEU A 150 5.50 -9.99 4.44
CA LEU A 150 4.49 -9.33 3.61
C LEU A 150 4.16 -7.93 4.17
N ILE A 151 4.31 -6.89 3.37
CA ILE A 151 3.93 -5.51 3.66
C ILE A 151 2.87 -5.12 2.64
N VAL A 152 1.71 -4.67 3.10
CA VAL A 152 0.57 -4.37 2.24
C VAL A 152 0.08 -2.97 2.54
N GLY A 153 0.10 -2.09 1.56
CA GLY A 153 -0.51 -0.78 1.63
C GLY A 153 -1.66 -0.73 0.64
N GLY A 154 -2.76 -0.09 1.02
CA GLY A 154 -3.88 0.00 0.11
C GLY A 154 -4.95 0.96 0.54
N ASP A 155 -5.89 1.16 -0.37
CA ASP A 155 -7.15 1.87 -0.13
C ASP A 155 -8.29 0.88 -0.36
N SER A 156 -8.99 0.49 0.70
CA SER A 156 -10.05 -0.52 0.60
C SER A 156 -11.39 0.07 0.25
N ASN A 157 -11.56 1.40 0.38
CA ASN A 157 -12.87 2.05 0.45
C ASN A 157 -13.88 1.28 1.36
N THR A 158 -13.41 0.49 2.33
CA THR A 158 -14.18 -0.46 3.12
C THR A 158 -13.81 -0.38 4.60
N PRO A 159 -14.69 0.18 5.44
CA PRO A 159 -14.45 0.16 6.89
C PRO A 159 -14.42 -1.28 7.43
N LEU A 160 -13.32 -1.67 8.07
CA LEU A 160 -13.19 -2.99 8.71
C LEU A 160 -14.02 -3.05 10.00
N GLU A 161 -14.05 -1.98 10.78
CA GLU A 161 -14.87 -1.82 11.98
C GLU A 161 -15.83 -0.64 11.81
N PRO A 162 -16.99 -0.80 11.11
CA PRO A 162 -17.86 0.34 10.78
C PRO A 162 -18.33 1.18 11.96
N LYS A 163 -18.43 0.60 13.16
CA LYS A 163 -18.79 1.34 14.38
C LYS A 163 -17.72 2.31 14.88
N LEU A 164 -16.47 2.09 14.48
CA LEU A 164 -15.30 2.89 14.83
C LEU A 164 -14.83 3.71 13.61
N ASP A 165 -14.90 3.12 12.42
CA ASP A 165 -14.37 3.66 11.16
C ASP A 165 -15.39 4.51 10.38
N CYS A 166 -16.64 4.60 10.83
CA CYS A 166 -17.66 5.40 10.14
C CYS A 166 -18.43 6.27 11.12
N SER A 167 -18.64 7.52 10.72
CA SER A 167 -19.47 8.47 11.47
C SER A 167 -20.91 7.99 11.61
N SER A 168 -21.45 7.33 10.58
CA SER A 168 -22.78 6.68 10.61
C SER A 168 -22.82 5.39 11.43
N GLY A 169 -21.66 4.82 11.78
CA GLY A 169 -21.56 3.48 12.36
C GLY A 169 -21.89 2.34 11.39
N THR A 170 -22.05 2.64 10.09
CA THR A 170 -22.51 1.70 9.05
C THR A 170 -21.57 1.71 7.84
N SER A 171 -21.51 0.56 7.15
CA SER A 171 -20.72 0.37 5.93
C SER A 171 -21.64 0.20 4.73
N SER A 172 -21.14 0.56 3.54
CA SER A 172 -21.74 0.19 2.25
C SER A 172 -21.74 -1.32 2.03
N LEU A 173 -20.76 -2.04 2.61
CA LEU A 173 -20.68 -3.49 2.53
C LEU A 173 -21.54 -4.19 3.59
N PRO A 174 -22.22 -5.29 3.22
CA PRO A 174 -22.88 -6.16 4.19
C PRO A 174 -21.89 -6.72 5.22
N PHE A 175 -22.33 -6.87 6.47
CA PHE A 175 -21.51 -7.43 7.57
C PHE A 175 -20.83 -8.76 7.22
N LYS A 176 -21.51 -9.64 6.47
CA LYS A 176 -20.94 -10.93 6.03
C LYS A 176 -19.71 -10.75 5.14
N GLN A 177 -19.71 -9.73 4.26
CA GLN A 177 -18.58 -9.43 3.38
C GLN A 177 -17.41 -8.85 4.17
N ILE A 178 -17.67 -7.89 5.07
CA ILE A 178 -16.64 -7.36 5.99
C ILE A 178 -16.00 -8.46 6.83
N LYS A 179 -16.82 -9.39 7.36
CA LYS A 179 -16.32 -10.55 8.11
C LYS A 179 -15.42 -11.42 7.24
N ARG A 180 -15.76 -11.63 5.97
CA ARG A 180 -14.92 -12.39 5.03
C ARG A 180 -13.61 -11.66 4.72
N LEU A 181 -13.64 -10.35 4.50
CA LEU A 181 -12.42 -9.54 4.30
C LEU A 181 -11.47 -9.68 5.50
N LYS A 182 -11.98 -9.57 6.73
CA LYS A 182 -11.19 -9.80 7.96
C LYS A 182 -10.57 -11.20 8.02
N GLN A 183 -11.32 -12.22 7.61
CA GLN A 183 -10.81 -13.60 7.55
C GLN A 183 -9.67 -13.73 6.53
N GLN A 184 -9.79 -13.07 5.37
CA GLN A 184 -8.73 -13.06 4.36
C GLN A 184 -7.47 -12.34 4.84
N LEU A 185 -7.62 -11.20 5.51
CA LEU A 185 -6.50 -10.50 6.14
C LEU A 185 -5.83 -11.39 7.21
N HIS A 186 -6.62 -12.06 8.05
CA HIS A 186 -6.12 -13.01 9.04
C HIS A 186 -5.34 -14.16 8.39
N TRP A 187 -5.84 -14.75 7.31
CA TRP A 187 -5.16 -15.84 6.59
C TRP A 187 -3.83 -15.39 5.96
N LEU A 188 -3.77 -14.13 5.50
CA LEU A 188 -2.53 -13.50 5.05
C LEU A 188 -1.62 -13.05 6.21
N GLN A 189 -2.02 -13.30 7.46
CA GLN A 189 -1.37 -12.83 8.68
C GLN A 189 -1.21 -11.31 8.72
N LEU A 190 -2.10 -10.58 8.04
CA LEU A 190 -2.09 -9.13 8.00
C LEU A 190 -2.81 -8.56 9.22
N LEU A 191 -2.17 -7.55 9.79
CA LEU A 191 -2.70 -6.77 10.89
C LEU A 191 -2.89 -5.32 10.44
N ASP A 192 -3.90 -4.67 10.99
CA ASP A 192 -4.13 -3.22 10.83
C ASP A 192 -3.30 -2.47 11.89
N SER A 193 -2.28 -1.72 11.46
CA SER A 193 -1.34 -1.04 12.39
C SER A 193 -2.04 0.08 13.07
N TRP A 194 -2.85 0.81 12.32
CA TRP A 194 -3.59 1.93 12.83
C TRP A 194 -4.49 1.46 13.96
N ARG A 195 -5.27 0.41 13.74
CA ARG A 195 -6.16 -0.14 14.76
C ARG A 195 -5.43 -0.77 15.94
N ILE A 196 -4.24 -1.34 15.74
CA ILE A 196 -3.40 -1.82 16.86
C ILE A 196 -2.96 -0.65 17.77
N LEU A 197 -2.59 0.49 17.17
CA LEU A 197 -2.13 1.66 17.90
C LEU A 197 -3.29 2.48 18.48
N HIS A 198 -4.44 2.44 17.82
CA HIS A 198 -5.63 3.22 18.14
C HIS A 198 -6.87 2.32 18.31
N PRO A 199 -6.92 1.42 19.32
CA PRO A 199 -7.95 0.38 19.39
C PRO A 199 -9.39 0.90 19.56
N GLN A 200 -9.56 2.09 20.15
CA GLN A 200 -10.88 2.64 20.51
C GLN A 200 -11.21 3.95 19.79
N ASP A 201 -10.28 4.47 18.98
CA ASP A 201 -10.46 5.78 18.35
C ASP A 201 -11.51 5.68 17.24
N LYS A 202 -12.50 6.58 17.31
CA LYS A 202 -13.60 6.69 16.35
C LYS A 202 -13.27 7.73 15.30
N ASN A 203 -12.40 7.38 14.37
CA ASN A 203 -12.09 8.25 13.25
C ASN A 203 -12.60 7.58 11.97
N GLY A 204 -13.61 8.20 11.36
CA GLY A 204 -14.07 7.83 10.03
C GLY A 204 -13.22 8.53 8.97
N SER A 205 -12.56 7.73 8.15
CA SER A 205 -11.54 8.12 7.18
C SER A 205 -12.05 8.82 5.92
N PHE A 206 -13.37 8.97 5.77
CA PHE A 206 -13.96 9.53 4.56
C PHE A 206 -14.51 10.95 4.81
N TYR A 207 -13.67 11.95 4.53
CA TYR A 207 -14.11 13.33 4.31
C TYR A 207 -13.70 13.76 2.90
N SER A 208 -14.67 14.21 2.09
CA SER A 208 -14.45 14.62 0.71
C SER A 208 -13.77 15.99 0.64
N HIS A 209 -12.46 16.01 0.82
CA HIS A 209 -11.52 16.89 0.13
C HIS A 209 -10.12 16.40 0.45
N SER A 210 -9.38 16.11 -0.60
CA SER A 210 -7.97 15.69 -0.63
C SER A 210 -7.19 16.44 0.45
N HIS A 211 -6.49 15.74 1.38
CA HIS A 211 -5.21 16.15 1.98
C HIS A 211 -4.70 15.11 3.02
N ASP A 212 -3.38 14.85 2.93
CA ASP A 212 -2.41 14.45 3.96
C ASP A 212 -2.28 13.00 4.52
N THR A 213 -1.29 12.32 3.92
CA THR A 213 -0.13 11.55 4.47
C THR A 213 -0.14 10.89 5.85
N TYR A 214 0.25 9.59 5.92
CA TYR A 214 0.63 8.90 7.17
C TYR A 214 2.03 8.26 7.12
N ASP A 215 2.88 8.60 8.10
CA ASP A 215 4.23 8.06 8.31
C ASP A 215 4.15 6.83 9.24
N SER A 216 4.27 5.62 8.70
CA SER A 216 4.35 4.39 9.50
C SER A 216 5.79 4.03 9.82
N THR A 217 6.46 4.87 10.60
CA THR A 217 7.70 4.50 11.28
C THR A 217 7.38 3.57 12.46
N GLN A 218 7.31 2.25 12.19
CA GLN A 218 7.26 1.25 13.26
C GLN A 218 8.35 0.20 13.16
N LYS A 219 9.17 0.15 14.22
CA LYS A 219 9.95 -1.03 14.63
C LYS A 219 8.97 -2.11 15.10
N ALA A 220 8.39 -2.86 14.17
CA ALA A 220 7.75 -4.14 14.49
C ALA A 220 8.68 -5.25 14.01
N ALA A 221 9.40 -5.87 14.95
CA ALA A 221 9.99 -7.16 14.70
C ALA A 221 8.83 -8.17 14.61
N ILE A 222 8.79 -8.91 13.49
CA ILE A 222 7.92 -10.06 13.19
C ILE A 222 6.57 -9.69 12.53
N GLY A 223 6.52 -9.93 11.21
CA GLY A 223 5.35 -10.43 10.48
C GLY A 223 4.18 -9.47 10.30
N ALA A 224 4.15 -8.81 9.14
CA ALA A 224 3.08 -8.00 8.57
C ALA A 224 2.96 -6.53 9.02
N ILE A 225 3.14 -5.62 8.04
CA ILE A 225 2.90 -4.17 8.19
C ILE A 225 1.93 -3.70 7.08
N THR A 226 0.63 -3.89 7.36
CA THR A 226 -0.46 -2.90 7.52
C THR A 226 -1.04 -2.08 6.38
N TRP A 227 -2.35 -2.29 6.21
CA TRP A 227 -3.34 -1.61 5.39
C TRP A 227 -3.99 -0.42 6.13
N PRO A 228 -3.52 0.83 5.99
CA PRO A 228 -4.25 1.99 6.49
C PRO A 228 -5.26 2.45 5.43
N ASP A 229 -6.55 2.35 5.74
CA ASP A 229 -7.52 3.24 5.10
C ASP A 229 -7.31 4.64 5.70
N HIS A 230 -7.24 5.69 4.86
CA HIS A 230 -6.64 7.01 5.17
C HIS A 230 -7.15 7.75 6.43
N ALA A 231 -6.39 8.76 6.86
CA ALA A 231 -6.29 9.26 8.24
C ALA A 231 -7.43 10.19 8.75
N PRO A 232 -7.45 10.55 10.06
CA PRO A 232 -8.45 11.41 10.70
C PRO A 232 -8.38 12.89 10.35
N VAL A 233 -9.56 13.52 10.45
CA VAL A 233 -9.74 14.96 10.62
C VAL A 233 -9.09 15.42 11.94
N GLY A 234 -8.46 16.60 11.92
CA GLY A 234 -7.64 17.15 13.02
C GLY A 234 -8.34 17.49 14.34
#